data_AF-A0A3B9N7J1-F1
#
_entry.id   AF-A0A3B9N7J1-F1
#
_cell.length_a   1.000
_cell.length_b   1.000
_cell.length_c   1.000
_cell.angle_alpha   90.00
_cell.angle_beta   90.00
_cell.angle_gamma   90.00
#
_symmetry.space_group_name_H-M   'P 1'
#
loop_
_entity.id
_entity.type
_entity.pdbx_description
1 polymer ?
#
loop_
_entity_poly.entity_id
_entity_poly.type
_entity_poly.pdbx_seq_one_letter_code
_entity_poly.pdbx_strand_id
1 'polypeptide(L)' 'MFIFMIETMLAYKYTGLIFDCPFKDELENCPYKLIRELTMKDRFKVYENLSRESRLTLVECHLKCSCKREKKQQVAIGK' A
#
# COMPACT_ATOMS: atom_id res chain seq x y z
N MET A 1 -17.68 -6.16 16.52
CA MET A 1 -17.21 -7.33 15.74
C MET A 1 -17.17 -7.06 14.23
N PHE A 2 -18.18 -6.43 13.63
CA PHE A 2 -18.21 -6.14 12.19
C PHE A 2 -17.08 -5.22 11.68
N ILE A 3 -16.72 -4.18 12.44
CA ILE A 3 -15.61 -3.26 12.07
C ILE A 3 -14.28 -4.03 11.98
N PHE A 4 -14.05 -4.97 12.90
CA PHE A 4 -12.84 -5.78 12.96
C PHE A 4 -12.63 -6.65 11.70
N MET A 5 -13.73 -7.16 11.13
CA MET A 5 -13.72 -8.00 9.92
C MET A 5 -13.45 -7.17 8.65
N ILE A 6 -13.94 -5.94 8.59
CA ILE A 6 -13.72 -5.04 7.45
C ILE A 6 -12.24 -4.62 7.39
N GLU A 7 -11.64 -4.28 8.52
CA GLU A 7 -10.22 -3.86 8.58
C GLU A 7 -9.25 -4.99 8.23
N THR A 8 -9.55 -6.24 8.63
CA THR A 8 -8.76 -7.42 8.24
C THR A 8 -8.92 -7.76 6.77
N MET A 9 -10.14 -7.65 6.21
CA MET A 9 -10.36 -7.83 4.77
C MET A 9 -9.67 -6.75 3.93
N LEU A 10 -9.63 -5.50 4.42
CA LEU A 10 -8.88 -4.44 3.75
C LEU A 10 -7.39 -4.78 3.72
N ALA A 11 -6.78 -5.07 4.87
CA ALA A 11 -5.35 -5.39 4.92
C ALA A 11 -4.99 -6.57 4.00
N TYR A 12 -5.83 -7.61 3.96
CA TYR A 12 -5.63 -8.76 3.08
C TYR A 12 -5.63 -8.38 1.59
N LYS A 13 -6.55 -7.51 1.16
CA LYS A 13 -6.61 -7.03 -0.24
C LYS A 13 -5.36 -6.27 -0.68
N TYR A 14 -4.63 -5.65 0.25
CA TYR A 14 -3.43 -4.88 -0.03
C TYR A 14 -2.13 -5.65 0.18
N THR A 15 -2.17 -6.94 0.53
CA THR A 15 -0.98 -7.81 0.60
C THR A 15 -0.24 -7.86 -0.73
N GLY A 16 -0.93 -7.76 -1.87
CA GLY A 16 -0.29 -7.70 -3.19
C GLY A 16 0.75 -6.58 -3.33
N LEU A 17 0.63 -5.50 -2.56
CA LEU A 17 1.52 -4.34 -2.63
C LEU A 17 2.94 -4.61 -2.11
N ILE A 18 3.15 -5.70 -1.36
CA ILE A 18 4.51 -6.15 -0.99
C ILE A 18 5.23 -6.87 -2.14
N PHE A 19 4.55 -7.15 -3.25
CA PHE A 19 5.14 -7.77 -4.44
C PHE A 19 5.32 -6.80 -5.58
N ASP A 20 4.32 -5.94 -5.83
CA ASP A 20 4.36 -4.98 -6.93
C ASP A 20 3.54 -3.71 -6.64
N CYS A 21 3.90 -2.61 -7.30
CA CYS A 21 3.10 -1.39 -7.31
C CYS A 21 2.25 -1.36 -8.58
N PRO A 22 0.91 -1.26 -8.50
CA PRO A 22 0.05 -1.20 -9.68
C PRO A 22 0.34 0.01 -10.59
N PHE A 23 0.96 1.06 -10.05
CA PHE A 23 1.32 2.24 -10.82
C PHE A 23 2.66 2.12 -11.54
N LYS A 24 3.53 1.15 -11.19
CA LYS A 24 4.92 0.96 -11.66
C LYS A 24 5.85 2.17 -11.55
N ASP A 25 5.33 3.28 -11.07
CA ASP A 25 5.99 4.52 -10.71
C ASP A 25 5.60 4.76 -9.25
N GLU A 26 6.43 4.31 -8.32
CA GLU A 26 6.15 4.52 -6.90
C GLU A 26 6.88 5.75 -6.39
N LEU A 27 6.27 6.44 -5.43
CA LEU A 27 6.92 7.60 -4.81
C LEU A 27 8.22 7.16 -4.15
N GLU A 28 9.26 8.01 -4.19
CA GLU A 28 10.55 7.70 -3.57
C GLU A 28 10.42 7.30 -2.10
N ASN A 29 9.50 7.95 -1.39
CA ASN A 29 9.20 7.69 0.01
C ASN A 29 8.07 6.66 0.22
N CYS A 30 7.81 5.78 -0.76
CA CYS A 30 6.79 4.74 -0.61
C CYS A 30 7.28 3.65 0.35
N PRO A 31 6.58 3.38 1.46
CA PRO A 31 7.04 2.38 2.43
C PRO A 31 6.98 0.95 1.88
N TYR A 32 6.13 0.68 0.88
CA TYR A 32 6.12 -0.61 0.19
C TYR A 32 7.37 -0.84 -0.68
N LYS A 33 8.05 0.22 -1.13
CA LYS A 33 9.31 0.13 -1.88
C LYS A 33 10.39 -0.52 -1.02
N LEU A 34 10.53 -0.03 0.22
CA LEU A 34 11.48 -0.57 1.21
C LEU A 34 11.21 -2.04 1.51
N ILE A 35 9.93 -2.44 1.61
CA ILE A 35 9.57 -3.84 1.79
C ILE A 35 9.96 -4.66 0.55
N ARG A 36 9.74 -4.14 -0.65
CA ARG A 36 10.07 -4.82 -1.91
C ARG A 36 11.58 -4.96 -2.18
N GLU A 37 12.42 -4.14 -1.56
CA GLU A 37 13.88 -4.32 -1.60
C GLU A 37 14.35 -5.55 -0.81
N LEU A 38 13.52 -6.08 0.08
CA LEU A 38 13.81 -7.31 0.83
C LEU A 38 13.65 -8.56 -0.02
N THR A 39 14.29 -9.65 0.42
CA THR A 39 14.09 -10.98 -0.18
C THR A 39 12.63 -11.42 -0.06
N MET A 40 12.17 -12.27 -0.97
CA MET A 40 10.79 -12.79 -0.94
C MET A 40 10.40 -13.37 0.42
N LYS A 41 11.30 -14.11 1.07
CA LYS A 41 11.07 -14.70 2.39
C LYS A 41 10.95 -13.62 3.48
N ASP A 42 11.78 -12.59 3.41
CA ASP A 42 11.78 -11.53 4.42
C ASP A 42 10.60 -10.57 4.26
N ARG A 43 10.09 -10.39 3.04
CA ARG A 43 8.84 -9.64 2.79
C ARG A 43 7.67 -10.19 3.59
N PHE A 44 7.46 -11.52 3.53
CA PHE A 44 6.41 -12.19 4.30
C PHE A 44 6.63 -12.02 5.81
N LYS A 45 7.85 -12.28 6.30
CA LYS A 45 8.17 -12.12 7.73
C LYS A 45 7.91 -10.70 8.22
N VAL A 46 8.35 -9.69 7.47
CA VAL A 46 8.12 -8.29 7.84
C VAL A 46 6.63 -8.03 7.89
N TYR A 47 5.89 -8.39 6.83
CA TYR A 47 4.46 -8.12 6.76
C TYR A 47 3.66 -8.85 7.86
N GLU A 48 3.99 -10.10 8.15
CA GLU A 48 3.39 -10.89 9.24
C GLU A 48 3.68 -10.30 10.62
N ASN A 49 4.89 -9.76 10.83
CA ASN A 49 5.30 -9.13 12.09
C ASN A 49 4.79 -7.69 12.25
N LEU A 50 4.29 -7.05 11.19
CA LEU A 50 3.69 -5.72 11.31
C LEU A 50 2.44 -5.76 12.19
N SER A 51 2.37 -4.79 13.11
CA SER A 51 1.16 -4.55 13.86
C SER A 51 0.02 -4.18 12.92
N ARG A 52 -1.21 -4.40 13.39
CA ARG A 52 -2.42 -4.00 12.68
C ARG A 52 -2.39 -2.54 12.26
N GLU A 53 -2.00 -1.65 13.16
CA GLU A 53 -1.92 -0.20 12.92
C GLU A 53 -0.88 0.12 11.84
N SER A 54 0.27 -0.55 11.87
CA SER A 54 1.29 -0.36 10.83
C SER A 54 0.80 -0.83 9.47
N ARG A 55 0.07 -1.97 9.39
CA ARG A 55 -0.53 -2.43 8.13
C ARG A 55 -1.57 -1.44 7.60
N LEU A 56 -2.43 -0.91 8.46
CA LEU A 56 -3.41 0.13 8.08
C LEU A 56 -2.70 1.38 7.58
N THR A 57 -1.63 1.81 8.25
CA THR A 57 -0.81 2.97 7.85
C THR A 57 -0.19 2.77 6.45
N LEU A 58 0.30 1.56 6.15
CA LEU A 58 0.80 1.22 4.82
C LEU A 58 -0.31 1.33 3.77
N VAL A 59 -1.49 0.77 4.03
CA VAL A 59 -2.66 0.86 3.15
C VAL A 59 -3.06 2.32 2.91
N GLU A 60 -3.17 3.12 3.97
CA GLU A 60 -3.48 4.54 3.86
C GLU A 60 -2.44 5.32 3.04
N CYS A 61 -1.16 4.99 3.20
CA CYS A 61 -0.09 5.60 2.41
C CYS A 61 -0.29 5.33 0.92
N HIS A 62 -0.63 4.09 0.56
CA HIS A 62 -0.92 3.73 -0.83
C HIS A 62 -2.20 4.41 -1.34
N LEU A 63 -3.28 4.44 -0.56
CA LEU A 63 -4.50 5.16 -0.93
C LEU A 63 -4.24 6.65 -1.18
N LYS A 64 -3.45 7.30 -0.33
CA LYS A 64 -3.01 8.69 -0.53
C LYS A 64 -2.20 8.86 -1.82
N CYS A 65 -1.34 7.89 -2.17
CA CYS A 65 -0.64 7.85 -3.45
C CYS A 65 -1.64 7.79 -4.62
N SER A 66 -2.61 6.88 -4.58
CA SER A 66 -3.65 6.72 -5.59
C SER A 66 -4.47 8.01 -5.79
N CYS A 67 -4.97 8.61 -4.70
CA CYS A 67 -5.75 9.85 -4.78
C CYS A 67 -4.92 11.03 -5.35
N LYS A 68 -3.63 11.13 -5.01
CA LYS A 68 -2.74 12.15 -5.59
C LYS A 68 -2.55 11.96 -7.09
N ARG A 69 -2.43 10.71 -7.55
CA ARG A 69 -2.30 10.37 -8.98
C ARG A 69 -3.57 10.72 -9.76
N GLU A 70 -4.73 10.38 -9.22
CA GLU A 70 -6.03 10.71 -9.81
C GLU A 70 -6.22 12.23 -9.96
N LYS A 71 -5.94 13.00 -8.90
CA LYS A 71 -6.03 14.47 -8.96
C LYS A 71 -5.09 15.09 -10.00
N LYS A 72 -3.89 14.53 -10.19
CA LYS A 72 -2.98 14.98 -11.27
C LYS A 72 -3.54 14.69 -12.66
N GLN A 73 -4.20 13.56 -12.87
CA GLN A 73 -4.82 13.23 -14.17
C GLN A 73 -6.00 14.13 -14.50
N GLN A 74 -6.82 14.50 -13.51
CA GLN A 74 -7.95 15.42 -13.72
C GLN A 74 -7.49 16.84 -14.11
N VAL A 75 -6.34 17.30 -13.61
CA VAL A 75 -5.74 18.60 -13.99
C VAL A 75 -5.12 18.56 -15.40
N ALA A 76 -4.66 17.40 -15.86
CA ALA A 76 -4.05 17.24 -17.19
C ALA A 76 -5.10 17.14 -18.32
N ILE A 77 -6.31 16.68 -18.03
CA ILE A 77 -7.42 16.55 -19.00
C ILE A 77 -8.28 17.84 -19.05
N GLY A 78 -8.15 18.72 -18.06
CA GLY A 78 -8.84 20.02 -17.98
C GLY A 78 -8.06 21.20 -18.58
N LYS A 79 -7.25 20.99 -19.61
CA LYS A 79 -6.63 22.05 -20.42
C LYS A 79 -6.93 21.85 -21.90
#